data_AF-A0AAV7U2L1-F1
#
_entry.id   AF-A0AAV7U2L1-F1
#
_cell.length_a   1.000
_cell.length_b   1.000
_cell.length_c   1.000
_cell.angle_alpha   90.00
_cell.angle_beta   90.00
_cell.angle_gamma   90.00
#
_symmetry.space_group_name_H-M   'P 1'
#
loop_
_entity.id
_entity.type
_entity.pdbx_description
1 polymer ?
#
loop_
_entity_poly.entity_id
_entity_poly.type
_entity_poly.pdbx_seq_one_letter_code
_entity_poly.pdbx_strand_id
1 'polypeptide(L)'
;GQINSLLGRFSEAESLLTLAGVKPGSLDGVLLDAGCSSMQFDTPERGFSLRQDGPLDMRMDSDRYSDMPTAADVVNALDQHALASILKTYGEERYAKKIASAIIQARSIYPITRTQQLASIV
;
A
#
# COMPACT_ATOMS: atom_id res chain seq x y z
N GLY A 1 15.93 -28.87 -1.65
CA GLY A 1 16.37 -27.51 -2.05
C GLY A 1 16.49 -26.69 -0.80
N GLN A 2 17.60 -25.98 -0.61
CA GLN A 2 17.78 -25.07 0.51
C GLN A 2 17.04 -23.76 0.18
N ILE A 3 16.14 -23.32 1.06
CA ILE A 3 15.47 -22.02 0.94
C ILE A 3 16.11 -21.10 1.96
N ASN A 4 16.65 -19.97 1.50
CA ASN A 4 17.17 -18.91 2.36
C ASN A 4 16.26 -17.69 2.19
N SER A 5 15.53 -17.32 3.24
CA SER A 5 14.63 -16.17 3.23
C SER A 5 15.38 -14.90 3.62
N LEU A 6 15.26 -13.85 2.79
CA LEU A 6 15.76 -12.51 3.08
C LEU A 6 14.57 -11.57 3.23
N LEU A 7 14.54 -10.80 4.31
CA LEU A 7 13.44 -9.88 4.61
C LEU A 7 13.83 -8.44 4.23
N GLY A 8 13.16 -7.85 3.24
CA GLY A 8 13.43 -6.48 2.80
C GLY A 8 12.57 -6.08 1.60
N ARG A 9 12.78 -4.87 1.07
CA ARG A 9 12.09 -4.44 -0.16
C ARG A 9 12.81 -5.04 -1.36
N PHE A 10 12.07 -5.42 -2.40
CA PHE A 10 12.70 -5.94 -3.62
C PHE A 10 13.59 -4.87 -4.31
N SER A 11 13.33 -3.57 -4.08
CA SER A 11 14.20 -2.47 -4.54
C SER A 11 15.59 -2.49 -3.88
N GLU A 12 15.75 -3.21 -2.78
CA GLU A 12 17.00 -3.38 -2.02
C GLU A 12 17.62 -4.77 -2.28
N ALA A 13 17.07 -5.55 -3.23
CA ALA A 13 17.45 -6.94 -3.45
C ALA A 13 18.95 -7.13 -3.71
N GLU A 14 19.58 -6.25 -4.50
CA GLU A 14 21.01 -6.32 -4.77
C GLU A 14 21.85 -6.26 -3.48
N SER A 15 21.55 -5.31 -2.60
CA SER A 15 22.24 -5.15 -1.32
C SER A 15 21.98 -6.34 -0.40
N LEU A 16 20.74 -6.82 -0.34
CA LEU A 16 20.36 -7.99 0.49
C LEU A 16 21.06 -9.27 0.02
N LEU A 17 21.11 -9.51 -1.29
CA LEU A 17 21.77 -10.67 -1.89
C LEU A 17 23.29 -10.63 -1.67
N THR A 18 23.90 -9.45 -1.83
CA THR A 18 25.34 -9.25 -1.57
C THR A 18 25.67 -9.54 -0.10
N LEU A 19 24.87 -9.03 0.83
CA LEU A 19 25.05 -9.28 2.27
C LEU A 19 24.87 -10.77 2.62
N ALA A 20 23.99 -11.47 1.91
CA ALA A 20 23.80 -12.91 2.04
C ALA A 20 24.89 -13.76 1.36
N GLY A 21 25.91 -13.13 0.75
CA GLY A 21 27.03 -13.81 0.09
C GLY A 21 26.72 -14.36 -1.30
N VAL A 22 25.61 -13.95 -1.91
CA VAL A 22 25.28 -14.32 -3.30
C VAL A 22 26.21 -13.58 -4.25
N LYS A 23 26.89 -14.31 -5.13
CA LYS A 23 27.88 -13.72 -6.05
C LYS A 23 27.17 -13.06 -7.22
N PRO A 24 27.62 -11.88 -7.69
CA PRO A 24 27.12 -11.30 -8.92
C PRO A 24 27.23 -12.29 -10.10
N GLY A 25 26.16 -12.38 -10.89
CA GLY A 25 26.09 -13.30 -12.04
C GLY A 25 25.87 -14.78 -11.69
N SER A 26 25.65 -15.14 -10.43
CA SER A 26 25.42 -16.54 -10.02
C SER A 26 23.94 -16.96 -9.95
N LEU A 27 23.01 -16.10 -10.36
CA LEU A 27 21.58 -16.41 -10.36
C LEU A 27 21.17 -16.98 -11.72
N ASP A 28 20.58 -18.17 -11.72
CA ASP A 28 20.06 -18.81 -12.94
C ASP A 28 18.71 -18.21 -13.39
N GLY A 29 17.98 -17.57 -12.48
CA GLY A 29 16.68 -16.96 -12.77
C GLY A 29 16.14 -16.15 -11.60
N VAL A 30 15.20 -15.25 -11.92
CA VAL A 30 14.49 -14.41 -10.96
C VAL A 30 13.00 -14.49 -11.27
N LEU A 31 12.20 -14.75 -10.24
CA LEU A 31 10.74 -14.67 -10.30
C LEU A 31 10.28 -13.54 -9.39
N LEU A 32 9.41 -12.68 -9.91
CA LEU A 32 8.75 -11.63 -9.14
C LEU A 32 7.25 -11.81 -9.26
N ASP A 33 6.62 -12.20 -8.15
CA ASP A 33 5.17 -12.11 -7.98
C ASP A 33 4.86 -10.78 -7.29
N ALA A 34 4.41 -9.80 -8.08
CA ALA A 34 4.16 -8.45 -7.61
C ALA A 34 2.69 -8.29 -7.21
N GLY A 35 2.44 -8.05 -5.92
CA GLY A 35 1.10 -7.83 -5.41
C GLY A 35 1.04 -7.99 -3.89
N CYS A 36 -0.16 -7.85 -3.34
CA CYS A 36 -0.43 -8.18 -1.96
C CYS A 36 -0.69 -9.69 -1.81
N SER A 37 -0.16 -10.28 -0.75
CA SER A 37 -0.45 -11.64 -0.31
C SER A 37 -1.90 -11.80 0.17
N SER A 38 -2.42 -13.03 0.16
CA SER A 38 -3.72 -13.36 0.76
C SER A 38 -3.80 -12.94 2.23
N MET A 39 -2.74 -13.16 3.00
CA MET A 39 -2.66 -12.77 4.41
C MET A 39 -2.92 -11.27 4.64
N GLN A 40 -2.55 -10.40 3.70
CA GLN A 40 -2.83 -8.97 3.77
C GLN A 40 -4.30 -8.65 3.52
N PHE A 41 -4.99 -9.40 2.65
CA PHE A 41 -6.42 -9.21 2.37
C PHE A 41 -7.33 -9.90 3.40
N ASP A 42 -6.88 -11.02 3.96
CA ASP A 42 -7.64 -11.83 4.91
C ASP A 42 -7.61 -11.28 6.34
N THR A 43 -6.67 -10.36 6.64
CA THR A 43 -6.52 -9.72 7.96
C THR A 43 -7.06 -8.28 7.90
N PRO A 44 -8.26 -8.00 8.46
CA PRO A 44 -8.90 -6.68 8.35
C PRO A 44 -8.05 -5.54 8.92
N GLU A 45 -7.27 -5.80 9.96
CA GLU A 45 -6.40 -4.83 10.62
C GLU A 45 -5.33 -4.25 9.69
N ARG A 46 -5.02 -4.94 8.59
CA ARG A 46 -4.06 -4.49 7.56
C ARG A 46 -4.65 -3.45 6.60
N GLY A 47 -5.98 -3.31 6.56
CA GLY A 47 -6.65 -2.27 5.78
C GLY A 47 -6.70 -2.48 4.26
N PHE A 48 -6.33 -3.67 3.76
CA PHE A 48 -6.42 -3.99 2.31
C PHE A 48 -7.78 -4.55 1.89
N SER A 49 -8.57 -5.06 2.84
CA SER A 49 -9.84 -5.70 2.53
C SER A 49 -10.90 -4.68 2.14
N LEU A 50 -11.63 -4.97 1.05
CA LEU A 50 -12.85 -4.25 0.66
C LEU A 50 -14.13 -4.89 1.23
N ARG A 51 -14.01 -6.08 1.83
CA ARG A 51 -15.15 -6.83 2.36
C ARG A 51 -15.27 -6.70 3.87
N GLN A 52 -14.13 -6.71 4.56
CA GLN A 52 -14.06 -6.61 6.00
C GLN A 52 -13.57 -5.21 6.38
N ASP A 53 -14.23 -4.60 7.34
CA ASP A 53 -13.91 -3.25 7.78
C ASP A 53 -12.68 -3.27 8.69
N GLY A 54 -11.77 -2.31 8.50
CA GLY A 54 -10.48 -2.25 9.21
C GLY A 54 -9.93 -0.82 9.28
N PRO A 55 -8.83 -0.59 10.02
CA PRO A 55 -8.08 0.66 9.92
C PRO A 55 -7.62 0.88 8.48
N LEU A 56 -7.65 2.13 8.02
CA LEU A 56 -7.19 2.49 6.69
C LEU A 56 -5.65 2.59 6.66
N ASP A 57 -4.96 1.46 6.81
CA ASP A 57 -3.49 1.38 6.85
C ASP A 57 -2.88 1.18 5.45
N MET A 58 -3.08 -0.01 4.86
CA MET A 58 -2.57 -0.40 3.53
C MET A 58 -1.04 -0.43 3.37
N ARG A 59 -0.24 -0.35 4.44
CA ARG A 59 1.21 -0.59 4.35
C ARG A 59 1.47 -2.09 4.32
N MET A 60 2.31 -2.51 3.38
CA MET A 60 2.74 -3.92 3.28
C MET A 60 3.61 -4.36 4.46
N ASP A 61 4.30 -3.41 5.09
CA ASP A 61 5.28 -3.66 6.16
C ASP A 61 5.14 -2.57 7.24
N SER A 62 4.01 -2.65 7.97
CA SER A 62 3.65 -1.70 9.03
C SER A 62 4.60 -1.74 10.21
N ASP A 63 5.12 -2.93 10.54
CA ASP A 63 5.89 -3.16 11.77
C ASP A 63 7.30 -2.58 11.67
N ARG A 64 7.95 -2.69 10.49
CA ARG A 64 9.29 -2.12 10.29
C ARG A 64 9.26 -0.64 9.87
N TYR A 65 8.13 -0.17 9.36
CA TYR A 65 7.99 1.20 8.85
C TYR A 65 6.81 1.92 9.51
N SER A 66 6.76 1.89 10.84
CA SER A 66 5.71 2.51 11.65
C SER A 66 5.53 4.01 11.38
N ASP A 67 6.62 4.69 11.06
CA ASP A 67 6.67 6.15 10.85
C ASP A 67 6.32 6.55 9.40
N MET A 68 6.12 5.58 8.50
CA MET A 68 5.71 5.86 7.13
C MET A 68 4.20 6.12 7.07
N PRO A 69 3.73 7.03 6.20
CA PRO A 69 2.31 7.37 6.08
C PRO A 69 1.43 6.15 5.78
N THR A 70 0.31 6.06 6.49
CA THR A 70 -0.81 5.16 6.18
C THR A 70 -1.67 5.72 5.05
N ALA A 71 -2.56 4.89 4.49
CA ALA A 71 -3.59 5.38 3.58
C ALA A 71 -4.51 6.42 4.25
N ALA A 72 -4.78 6.30 5.56
CA ALA A 72 -5.51 7.30 6.33
C ALA A 72 -4.78 8.66 6.32
N ASP A 73 -3.47 8.67 6.53
CA ASP A 73 -2.68 9.90 6.50
C ASP A 73 -2.75 10.56 5.12
N VAL A 74 -2.64 9.75 4.07
CA VAL A 74 -2.72 10.21 2.67
C VAL A 74 -4.08 10.87 2.38
N VAL A 75 -5.20 10.18 2.67
CA VAL A 75 -6.54 10.70 2.36
C VAL A 75 -6.92 11.90 3.23
N ASN A 76 -6.34 12.04 4.43
CA ASN A 76 -6.65 13.15 5.33
C ASN A 76 -5.73 14.37 5.14
N ALA A 77 -4.49 14.20 4.62
CA ALA A 77 -3.52 15.28 4.51
C ALA A 77 -3.38 15.88 3.09
N LEU A 78 -3.41 15.05 2.04
CA LEU A 78 -3.13 15.52 0.69
C LEU A 78 -4.21 16.48 0.16
N ASP A 79 -3.82 17.44 -0.67
CA ASP A 79 -4.80 18.30 -1.33
C ASP A 79 -5.60 17.55 -2.42
N GLN A 80 -6.66 18.20 -2.91
CA GLN A 80 -7.56 17.61 -3.91
C GLN A 80 -6.83 17.25 -5.22
N HIS A 81 -5.85 18.05 -5.64
CA HIS A 81 -5.12 17.83 -6.89
C HIS A 81 -4.21 16.62 -6.77
N ALA A 82 -3.47 16.51 -5.66
CA ALA A 82 -2.62 15.37 -5.35
C ALA A 82 -3.43 14.06 -5.24
N LEU A 83 -4.57 14.07 -4.53
CA LEU A 83 -5.47 12.92 -4.46
C LEU A 83 -5.99 12.50 -5.84
N ALA A 84 -6.48 13.46 -6.64
CA ALA A 84 -6.94 13.18 -7.99
C ALA A 84 -5.82 12.61 -8.89
N SER A 85 -4.58 13.09 -8.71
CA SER A 85 -3.41 12.59 -9.44
C SER A 85 -3.10 11.14 -9.09
N ILE A 86 -3.10 10.79 -7.79
CA ILE A 86 -2.90 9.42 -7.31
C ILE A 86 -3.97 8.48 -7.88
N LEU A 87 -5.25 8.84 -7.71
CA LEU A 87 -6.38 8.02 -8.17
C LEU A 87 -6.35 7.81 -9.70
N LYS A 88 -6.01 8.85 -10.46
CA LYS A 88 -5.90 8.76 -11.92
C LYS A 88 -4.71 7.91 -12.36
N THR A 89 -3.54 8.14 -11.76
CA THR A 89 -2.27 7.55 -12.23
C THR A 89 -2.14 6.10 -11.80
N TYR A 90 -2.47 5.78 -10.55
CA TYR A 90 -2.29 4.44 -9.98
C TYR A 90 -3.58 3.61 -9.97
N GLY A 91 -4.74 4.26 -9.95
CA GLY A 91 -6.04 3.58 -9.99
C GLY A 91 -6.71 3.55 -11.35
N GLU A 92 -6.13 4.22 -12.37
CA GLU A 92 -6.73 4.39 -13.70
C GLU A 92 -8.18 4.93 -13.66
N GLU A 93 -8.52 5.68 -12.60
CA GLU A 93 -9.90 6.04 -12.27
C GLU A 93 -10.41 7.23 -13.08
N ARG A 94 -11.43 7.00 -13.91
CA ARG A 94 -12.08 8.02 -14.76
C ARG A 94 -12.71 9.17 -13.98
N TYR A 95 -13.21 8.90 -12.78
CA TYR A 95 -13.87 9.87 -11.89
C TYR A 95 -12.94 10.45 -10.82
N ALA A 96 -11.61 10.34 -10.99
CA ALA A 96 -10.61 10.72 -9.98
C ALA A 96 -10.85 12.12 -9.37
N LYS A 97 -11.20 13.12 -10.18
CA LYS A 97 -11.49 14.48 -9.67
C LYS A 97 -12.73 14.53 -8.77
N LYS A 98 -13.77 13.78 -9.12
CA LYS A 98 -15.03 13.73 -8.36
C LYS A 98 -14.82 12.99 -7.04
N ILE A 99 -14.14 11.85 -7.08
CA ILE A 99 -13.81 11.06 -5.89
C ILE A 99 -12.90 11.86 -4.95
N ALA A 100 -11.85 12.51 -5.46
CA ALA A 100 -11.00 13.38 -4.66
C ALA A 100 -11.82 14.50 -3.99
N SER A 101 -12.74 15.13 -4.71
CA SER A 101 -13.64 16.15 -4.13
C SER A 101 -14.51 15.58 -3.01
N ALA A 102 -15.05 14.36 -3.18
CA ALA A 102 -15.88 13.70 -2.18
C ALA A 102 -15.06 13.36 -0.92
N ILE A 103 -13.81 12.90 -1.08
CA ILE A 103 -12.88 12.66 0.03
C ILE A 103 -12.61 13.96 0.81
N ILE A 104 -12.32 15.07 0.12
CA ILE A 104 -12.09 16.38 0.77
C ILE A 104 -13.33 16.83 1.56
N GLN A 105 -14.51 16.70 0.97
CA GLN A 105 -15.75 17.07 1.63
C GLN A 105 -16.01 16.20 2.87
N ALA A 106 -15.86 14.87 2.74
CA ALA A 106 -16.08 13.95 3.85
C ALA A 106 -15.12 14.22 5.01
N ARG A 107 -13.81 14.38 4.74
CA ARG A 107 -12.81 14.60 5.78
C ARG A 107 -12.95 15.95 6.51
N SER A 108 -13.60 16.94 5.88
CA SER A 108 -13.89 18.22 6.55
C SER A 108 -14.91 18.11 7.67
N ILE A 109 -15.70 17.02 7.69
CA ILE A 109 -16.67 16.74 8.75
C ILE A 109 -15.99 15.89 9.84
N TYR A 110 -15.43 14.73 9.45
CA TYR A 110 -14.67 13.85 10.34
C TYR A 110 -13.53 13.16 9.59
N PRO A 111 -12.37 12.93 10.22
CA PRO A 111 -11.26 12.20 9.61
C PRO A 111 -11.68 10.79 9.13
N ILE A 112 -11.19 10.41 7.96
CA ILE A 112 -11.43 9.08 7.36
C ILE A 112 -10.37 8.13 7.91
N THR A 113 -10.78 7.19 8.77
CA THR A 113 -9.85 6.32 9.50
C THR A 113 -10.05 4.84 9.18
N ARG A 114 -11.14 4.48 8.48
CA ARG A 114 -11.51 3.09 8.21
C ARG A 114 -11.80 2.82 6.74
N THR A 115 -11.59 1.57 6.34
CA THR A 115 -11.77 1.13 4.95
C THR A 115 -13.20 1.32 4.47
N GLN A 116 -14.23 0.98 5.27
CA GLN A 116 -15.62 1.15 4.85
C GLN A 116 -16.08 2.61 4.79
N GLN A 117 -15.45 3.50 5.57
CA GLN A 117 -15.71 4.94 5.43
C GLN A 117 -15.26 5.41 4.05
N LEU A 118 -14.03 5.07 3.65
CA LEU A 118 -13.53 5.40 2.33
C LEU A 118 -14.38 4.77 1.22
N ALA A 119 -14.73 3.48 1.35
CA ALA A 119 -15.56 2.78 0.38
C ALA A 119 -16.95 3.40 0.21
N SER A 120 -17.53 4.00 1.25
CA SER A 120 -18.83 4.68 1.18
C SER A 120 -18.79 6.04 0.47
N ILE A 121 -17.60 6.64 0.34
CA ILE A 121 -17.38 7.95 -0.29
C ILE A 121 -17.16 7.81 -1.81
N VAL A 122 -16.51 6.72 -2.22
CA VAL A 122 -16.14 6.41 -3.60
C VAL A 122 -17.34 5.87 -4.39
#